data_AF-A0A4R1AFM3-F1
#
_entry.id   AF-A0A4R1AFM3-F1
#
_cell.length_a   1.000
_cell.length_b   1.000
_cell.length_c   1.000
_cell.angle_alpha   90.00
_cell.angle_beta   90.00
_cell.angle_gamma   90.00
#
_symmetry.space_group_name_H-M   'P 1'
#
loop_
_entity.id
_entity.type
_entity.pdbx_description
1 polymer ?
#
loop_
_entity_poly.entity_id
_entity_poly.type
_entity_poly.pdbx_seq_one_letter_code
_entity_poly.pdbx_strand_id
1 'polypeptide(L)'
;MSTKRLAAVLATVVVSLVATAGPAAADAPSTWEDAPEQSLLDMLILLFGIPIALFVVIGLLAALMSRKNYVPPAPETALVPAGDKAPVQHH
;
A
#
# COMPACT_ATOMS: atom_id res chain seq x y z
N MET A 1 -5.39 8.06 -19.17
CA MET A 1 -3.91 8.07 -19.19
C MET A 1 -3.46 7.82 -20.63
N SER A 2 -2.70 8.72 -21.24
CA SER A 2 -2.27 8.56 -22.65
C SER A 2 -1.36 7.34 -22.79
N THR A 3 -1.60 6.47 -23.77
CA THR A 3 -0.82 5.24 -24.05
C THR A 3 0.69 5.50 -24.14
N LYS A 4 1.07 6.68 -24.64
CA LYS A 4 2.47 7.14 -24.73
C LYS A 4 3.12 7.35 -23.35
N ARG A 5 2.36 7.86 -22.38
CA ARG A 5 2.85 8.09 -21.01
C ARG A 5 3.03 6.76 -20.28
N LEU A 6 2.11 5.81 -20.47
CA LEU A 6 2.23 4.47 -19.89
C LEU A 6 3.47 3.74 -20.45
N ALA A 7 3.68 3.78 -21.77
CA ALA A 7 4.84 3.17 -22.40
C ALA A 7 6.16 3.79 -21.90
N ALA A 8 6.22 5.11 -21.75
CA ALA A 8 7.40 5.80 -21.21
C ALA A 8 7.70 5.36 -19.77
N VAL A 9 6.68 5.30 -18.90
CA VAL A 9 6.85 4.85 -17.51
C VAL A 9 7.35 3.42 -17.45
N LEU A 10 6.76 2.51 -18.23
CA LEU A 10 7.20 1.10 -18.27
C LEU A 10 8.64 0.98 -18.76
N ALA A 11 9.01 1.72 -19.81
CA ALA A 11 10.38 1.72 -20.32
C ALA A 11 11.38 2.23 -19.27
N THR A 12 11.06 3.31 -18.56
CA THR A 12 11.92 3.82 -17.47
C THR A 12 12.08 2.80 -16.36
N VAL A 13 10.99 2.16 -15.94
CA VAL A 13 11.03 1.12 -14.90
C VAL A 13 11.95 -0.02 -15.32
N VAL A 14 11.80 -0.54 -16.53
CA VAL A 14 12.65 -1.63 -17.05
C VAL A 14 14.12 -1.21 -17.10
N VAL A 15 14.42 -0.01 -17.63
CA VAL A 15 15.81 0.49 -17.70
C VAL A 15 16.41 0.64 -16.30
N SER A 16 15.66 1.19 -15.34
CA SER A 16 16.12 1.32 -13.96
C SER A 16 16.36 -0.03 -13.29
N LEU A 17 15.49 -1.02 -13.51
CA LEU A 17 15.67 -2.37 -13.00
C LEU A 17 16.94 -3.02 -13.55
N VAL A 18 17.19 -2.92 -14.86
CA VAL A 18 18.39 -3.49 -15.49
C VAL A 18 19.64 -2.75 -15.01
N ALA A 19 19.61 -1.42 -14.95
CA ALA A 19 20.76 -0.61 -14.53
C ALA A 19 21.17 -0.84 -13.06
N THR A 20 20.23 -1.24 -12.20
CA THR A 20 20.47 -1.48 -10.76
C THR A 20 20.72 -2.95 -10.41
N ALA A 21 20.63 -3.87 -11.38
CA ALA A 21 20.84 -5.30 -11.16
C ALA A 21 22.30 -5.71 -10.91
N GLY A 22 23.26 -4.78 -10.92
CA GLY A 22 24.70 -5.03 -10.75
C GLY A 22 25.08 -5.94 -9.58
N PRO A 23 24.50 -5.79 -8.37
CA PRO A 23 24.81 -6.68 -7.23
C PRO A 23 24.42 -8.15 -7.45
N ALA A 24 23.42 -8.44 -8.30
CA ALA A 24 22.99 -9.79 -8.61
C ALA A 24 23.94 -10.50 -9.61
N ALA A 25 24.83 -9.76 -10.27
CA ALA A 25 25.83 -10.29 -11.19
C ALA A 25 27.19 -10.54 -10.51
N ALA A 26 27.32 -10.26 -9.21
CA ALA A 26 28.51 -10.58 -8.46
C ALA A 26 28.54 -12.08 -8.15
N ASP A 27 29.71 -12.69 -8.35
CA ASP A 27 29.94 -14.09 -8.03
C ASP A 27 29.89 -14.33 -6.51
N ALA A 28 29.49 -15.52 -6.11
CA ALA A 28 29.50 -15.90 -4.70
C ALA A 28 30.96 -16.07 -4.20
N PRO A 29 31.28 -15.66 -2.96
CA PRO A 29 32.57 -15.99 -2.35
C PRO A 29 32.79 -17.50 -2.34
N SER A 30 34.03 -17.95 -2.61
CA SER A 30 34.40 -19.37 -2.65
C SER A 30 34.23 -20.12 -1.32
N THR A 31 33.94 -19.40 -0.23
CA THR A 31 33.67 -19.95 1.09
C THR A 31 32.18 -20.19 1.37
N TRP A 32 31.28 -19.81 0.46
CA TRP A 32 29.85 -20.02 0.60
C TRP A 32 29.46 -21.36 -0.02
N GLU A 33 28.53 -22.06 0.63
CA GLU A 33 27.90 -23.23 0.03
C GLU A 33 26.96 -22.78 -1.10
N ASP A 34 26.93 -23.58 -2.16
CA ASP A 34 26.07 -23.32 -3.31
C ASP A 34 24.61 -23.28 -2.84
N ALA A 35 23.90 -22.23 -3.25
CA ALA A 35 22.48 -22.13 -3.01
C ALA A 35 21.77 -23.27 -3.77
N PRO A 36 20.76 -23.93 -3.15
CA PRO A 36 19.95 -24.90 -3.87
C PRO A 36 19.31 -24.22 -5.08
N GLU A 37 19.33 -24.90 -6.24
CA GLU A 37 18.66 -24.41 -7.45
C GLU A 37 17.19 -24.14 -7.15
N GLN A 38 16.80 -22.86 -7.20
CA GLN A 38 15.41 -22.45 -7.11
C GLN A 38 14.80 -22.39 -8.49
N SER A 39 13.56 -22.86 -8.61
CA SER A 39 12.79 -22.68 -9.83
C SER A 39 12.55 -21.20 -10.10
N LEU A 40 12.62 -20.79 -11.37
CA LEU A 40 12.29 -19.43 -11.81
C LEU A 40 10.88 -19.03 -11.37
N LEU A 41 9.94 -19.99 -11.40
CA LEU A 41 8.57 -19.77 -10.96
C LEU A 41 8.51 -19.41 -9.47
N ASP A 42 9.29 -20.08 -8.63
CA ASP A 42 9.35 -19.80 -7.19
C ASP A 42 9.93 -18.41 -6.94
N MET A 43 10.97 -18.02 -7.68
CA MET A 43 11.51 -16.65 -7.62
C MET A 43 10.48 -15.59 -8.03
N LEU A 44 9.70 -15.83 -9.09
CA LEU A 44 8.65 -14.90 -9.53
C LEU A 44 7.51 -14.80 -8.51
N ILE A 45 7.12 -15.91 -7.89
CA ILE A 45 6.13 -15.93 -6.81
C ILE A 45 6.66 -15.18 -5.59
N LEU A 46 7.94 -15.35 -5.25
CA LEU A 46 8.54 -14.61 -4.14
C LEU A 46 8.57 -13.11 -4.42
N LEU A 47 9.03 -12.72 -5.61
CA LEU A 47 9.23 -11.32 -6.01
C LEU A 47 7.90 -10.57 -6.22
N PHE A 48 6.92 -11.19 -6.89
CA PHE A 48 5.65 -10.54 -7.23
C PHE A 48 4.48 -11.06 -6.42
N GLY A 49 4.45 -12.36 -6.11
CA GLY A 49 3.37 -12.97 -5.34
C GLY A 49 3.26 -12.42 -3.92
N ILE A 50 4.38 -12.26 -3.20
CA ILE A 50 4.35 -11.68 -1.85
C ILE A 50 3.82 -10.23 -1.85
N PRO A 51 4.37 -9.30 -2.67
CA PRO A 51 3.85 -7.93 -2.71
C PRO A 51 2.38 -7.85 -3.17
N ILE A 52 1.97 -8.67 -4.14
CA ILE A 52 0.57 -8.70 -4.60
C ILE A 52 -0.35 -9.20 -3.48
N ALA A 53 0.03 -10.28 -2.79
CA ALA A 53 -0.75 -10.79 -1.67
C ALA A 53 -0.89 -9.74 -0.57
N LEU A 54 0.20 -9.05 -0.22
CA LEU A 54 0.18 -7.97 0.74
C LEU A 54 -0.72 -6.81 0.29
N PHE A 55 -0.62 -6.40 -0.97
CA PHE A 55 -1.47 -5.36 -1.55
C PHE A 55 -2.95 -5.72 -1.45
N VAL A 56 -3.31 -6.97 -1.76
CA VAL A 56 -4.70 -7.45 -1.64
C VAL A 56 -5.19 -7.38 -0.20
N VAL A 57 -4.39 -7.86 0.76
CA VAL A 57 -4.75 -7.82 2.19
C VAL A 57 -4.95 -6.38 2.65
N ILE A 58 -4.00 -5.48 2.36
CA ILE A 58 -4.11 -4.07 2.73
C ILE A 58 -5.32 -3.42 2.03
N GLY A 59 -5.54 -3.71 0.75
CA GLY A 59 -6.66 -3.19 -0.02
C GLY A 59 -8.02 -3.61 0.54
N LEU A 60 -8.14 -4.88 0.97
CA LEU A 60 -9.33 -5.40 1.63
C LEU A 60 -9.59 -4.69 2.96
N LEU A 61 -8.55 -4.53 3.78
CA LEU A 61 -8.66 -3.81 5.06
C LEU A 61 -9.05 -2.34 4.84
N ALA A 62 -8.44 -1.67 3.86
CA ALA A 62 -8.78 -0.30 3.51
C ALA A 62 -10.24 -0.18 3.02
N ALA A 63 -10.70 -1.12 2.21
CA ALA A 63 -12.09 -1.16 1.73
C ALA A 63 -13.08 -1.36 2.89
N LEU A 64 -12.77 -2.25 3.83
CA LEU A 64 -13.60 -2.49 5.02
C LEU A 64 -13.68 -1.26 5.92
N MET A 65 -12.58 -0.53 6.08
CA MET A 65 -12.50 0.69 6.90
C MET A 65 -13.19 1.91 6.24
N SER A 66 -13.44 1.87 4.94
CA SER A 66 -14.00 3.00 4.15
C SER A 66 -15.49 3.29 4.41
N ARG A 67 -16.07 2.86 5.54
CA ARG A 67 -17.48 3.11 5.86
C ARG A 67 -17.71 4.57 6.21
N LYS A 68 -18.34 5.32 5.31
CA LYS A 68 -18.85 6.68 5.55
C LYS A 68 -20.18 6.63 6.31
N ASN A 69 -20.11 6.42 7.62
CA ASN A 69 -21.31 6.32 8.48
C ASN A 69 -21.80 7.68 9.03
N TYR A 70 -21.11 8.77 8.72
CA TYR A 70 -21.52 10.10 9.16
C TYR A 70 -22.40 10.76 8.11
N VAL A 71 -23.66 10.97 8.46
CA VAL A 71 -24.55 11.90 7.76
C VAL A 71 -24.62 13.16 8.62
N PRO A 72 -24.14 14.31 8.12
CA PRO A 72 -24.24 15.54 8.89
C PRO A 72 -25.71 15.87 9.15
N PRO A 73 -26.08 16.25 10.39
CA PRO A 73 -27.42 16.74 10.69
C PRO A 73 -27.71 17.98 9.85
N ALA A 74 -28.99 18.20 9.51
CA ALA A 74 -29.41 19.38 8.76
C ALA A 74 -28.96 20.67 9.50
N PRO A 75 -28.51 21.72 8.78
CA PRO A 75 -27.95 22.93 9.38
C PRO A 75 -28.84 23.58 10.44
N GLU A 76 -30.16 23.51 10.26
CA GLU A 76 -31.17 23.99 11.23
C GLU A 76 -31.09 23.30 12.61
N THR A 77 -30.56 22.07 12.68
CA THR A 77 -30.39 21.31 13.93
C THR A 77 -28.98 21.41 14.52
N ALA A 78 -28.00 21.90 13.75
CA ALA A 78 -26.61 22.05 14.19
C ALA A 78 -26.40 23.26 15.13
N LEU A 79 -27.40 24.12 15.26
CA LEU A 79 -27.36 25.35 16.06
C LEU A 79 -28.01 25.22 17.44
N VAL A 80 -28.39 24.01 17.90
CA VAL A 80 -28.76 23.82 19.31
C VAL A 80 -27.49 24.05 20.13
N PRO A 81 -27.40 25.15 20.91
CA PRO A 81 -26.19 25.47 21.65
C PRO A 81 -25.91 24.33 22.64
N ALA A 82 -24.69 23.81 22.60
CA ALA A 82 -24.21 22.88 23.61
C ALA A 82 -24.23 23.58 24.97
N GLY A 83 -25.27 23.33 25.75
CA GLY A 83 -25.34 23.70 27.15
C GLY A 83 -25.66 25.16 27.40
N ASP A 84 -26.96 25.46 27.48
CA ASP A 84 -27.41 26.20 28.65
C ASP A 84 -27.12 25.34 29.87
N LYS A 85 -25.93 25.52 30.46
CA LYS A 85 -25.64 24.97 31.78
C LYS A 85 -26.46 25.79 32.77
N ALA A 86 -27.66 25.33 33.06
CA ALA A 86 -28.40 25.82 34.22
C ALA A 86 -27.48 25.70 35.45
N PRO A 87 -27.34 26.76 36.27
CA PRO A 87 -26.53 26.66 37.49
C PRO A 87 -27.17 25.62 38.41
N VAL A 88 -26.37 24.61 38.78
CA VAL A 88 -26.72 23.66 39.83
C VAL A 88 -26.89 24.46 41.12
N GLN A 89 -28.13 24.64 41.58
CA GLN A 89 -28.39 25.23 42.89
C GLN A 89 -28.03 24.19 43.95
N HIS A 90 -26.95 24.45 44.68
CA HIS A 90 -26.65 23.75 45.91
C HIS A 90 -27.59 24.25 47.01
N HIS A 91 -28.51 23.40 47.45
CA HIS A 91 -29.24 23.54 48.70
C HIS A 91 -28.72 22.51 49.71
#